data_AF-A0A5K0X4S5-F1
#
_entry.id   AF-A0A5K0X4S5-F1
#
_cell.length_a   1.000
_cell.length_b   1.000
_cell.length_c   1.000
_cell.angle_alpha   90.00
_cell.angle_beta   90.00
_cell.angle_gamma   90.00
#
_symmetry.space_group_name_H-M   'P 1'
#
loop_
_entity.id
_entity.type
_entity.pdbx_description
1 polymer ?
#
loop_
_entity_poly.entity_id
_entity_poly.type
_entity_poly.pdbx_seq_one_letter_code
_entity_poly.pdbx_strand_id
1 'polypeptide(L)'
;MSGFTRRCLDSRASSAIMAMRILSRKGALGFQTPAVLAGISLRGLKTFTLPDLPYDYGALEPAISGEIMRLHHQKHHQTYITNYNAALEKLEEAMQKGDSSTVVHLQSAIKFNGG
;
A
#
# COMPACT_ATOMS: atom_id res chain seq x y z
N MET A 1 27.33 -14.09 -44.17
CA MET A 1 27.72 -13.76 -45.55
C MET A 1 26.44 -13.52 -46.33
N SER A 2 25.84 -12.34 -46.16
CA SER A 2 25.92 -11.19 -47.09
C SER A 2 24.88 -11.28 -48.23
N GLY A 3 23.64 -10.88 -47.93
CA GLY A 3 22.63 -10.51 -48.92
C GLY A 3 22.38 -9.00 -48.84
N PHE A 4 23.05 -8.25 -49.70
CA PHE A 4 22.99 -6.80 -49.85
C PHE A 4 22.01 -6.43 -50.98
N THR A 5 21.52 -5.19 -50.98
CA THR A 5 20.65 -4.52 -51.98
C THR A 5 19.15 -4.83 -51.87
N ARG A 6 18.19 -3.90 -51.92
CA ARG A 6 18.12 -2.52 -52.43
C ARG A 6 17.06 -1.74 -51.64
N ARG A 7 17.37 -0.49 -51.32
CA ARG A 7 16.42 0.57 -51.00
C ARG A 7 16.28 1.45 -52.26
N CYS A 8 15.10 2.06 -52.41
CA CYS A 8 14.76 3.24 -53.23
C CYS A 8 13.88 3.03 -54.48
N LEU A 9 13.03 4.06 -54.65
CA LEU A 9 12.14 4.45 -55.76
C LEU A 9 10.79 3.71 -55.79
N ASP A 10 9.62 4.32 -55.83
CA ASP A 10 9.20 5.73 -55.92
C ASP A 10 7.70 5.77 -55.59
N SER A 11 7.21 6.90 -55.07
CA SER A 11 6.06 7.63 -55.63
C SER A 11 5.54 8.64 -54.61
N ARG A 12 6.17 9.81 -54.61
CA ARG A 12 5.51 11.06 -54.19
C ARG A 12 4.67 11.50 -55.38
N ALA A 13 3.37 11.61 -55.22
CA ALA A 13 2.58 12.58 -55.97
C ALA A 13 1.26 12.83 -55.23
N SER A 14 1.09 14.11 -54.85
CA SER A 14 -0.10 14.95 -55.05
C SER A 14 -1.49 14.39 -54.72
N SER A 15 -2.43 15.15 -54.22
CA SER A 15 -2.54 16.49 -53.64
C SER A 15 -4.04 16.62 -53.38
N ALA A 16 -4.39 17.21 -52.24
CA ALA A 16 -5.59 18.02 -52.02
C ALA A 16 -6.89 17.64 -52.76
N ILE A 17 -7.84 17.03 -52.05
CA ILE A 17 -9.26 17.37 -52.21
C ILE A 17 -9.83 17.74 -50.84
N MET A 18 -10.15 19.03 -50.77
CA MET A 18 -10.94 19.72 -49.78
C MET A 18 -12.36 19.14 -49.76
N ALA A 19 -12.83 18.65 -48.61
CA ALA A 19 -14.24 18.35 -48.41
C ALA A 19 -14.67 18.65 -46.97
N MET A 20 -15.30 19.81 -46.83
CA MET A 20 -16.39 20.15 -45.90
C MET A 20 -16.27 19.78 -44.42
N ARG A 21 -16.12 20.85 -43.63
CA ARG A 21 -16.62 20.99 -42.26
C ARG A 21 -18.06 20.45 -42.14
N ILE A 22 -18.23 19.36 -41.39
CA ILE A 22 -19.50 19.01 -40.75
C ILE A 22 -19.32 19.28 -39.25
N LEU A 23 -19.77 20.45 -38.81
CA LEU A 23 -20.11 20.70 -37.41
C LEU A 23 -21.54 20.21 -37.21
N SER A 24 -21.74 19.07 -36.55
CA SER A 24 -23.04 18.82 -35.93
C SER A 24 -22.97 17.89 -34.72
N ARG A 25 -23.21 18.56 -33.59
CA ARG A 25 -23.98 18.14 -32.41
C ARG A 25 -23.35 17.15 -31.42
N LYS A 26 -22.81 17.78 -30.37
CA LYS A 26 -22.73 17.30 -28.99
C LYS A 26 -23.95 16.45 -28.60
N GLY A 27 -23.66 15.22 -28.17
CA GLY A 27 -24.57 14.35 -27.44
C GLY A 27 -23.81 13.71 -26.28
N ALA A 28 -23.30 14.53 -25.37
CA ALA A 28 -22.77 14.06 -24.10
C ALA A 28 -23.95 13.69 -23.21
N LEU A 29 -24.39 12.43 -23.27
CA LEU A 29 -25.18 11.82 -22.21
C LEU A 29 -24.24 11.63 -21.02
N GLY A 30 -24.14 12.69 -20.22
CA GLY A 30 -23.54 12.62 -18.90
C GLY A 30 -24.42 11.75 -18.01
N PHE A 31 -24.01 10.50 -17.82
CA PHE A 31 -24.42 9.71 -16.67
C PHE A 31 -23.80 10.36 -15.44
N GLN A 32 -24.48 11.36 -14.88
CA GLN A 32 -24.14 11.91 -13.57
C GLN A 32 -24.54 10.87 -12.54
N THR A 33 -23.62 9.99 -12.16
CA THR A 33 -23.79 9.23 -10.92
C THR A 33 -23.86 10.23 -9.77
N PRO A 34 -24.91 10.20 -8.93
CA PRO A 34 -24.91 11.03 -7.74
C PRO A 34 -23.74 10.56 -6.88
N ALA A 35 -22.94 11.53 -6.45
CA ALA A 35 -21.85 11.37 -5.51
C ALA A 35 -22.41 10.87 -4.17
N VAL A 36 -22.59 9.56 -4.03
CA VAL A 36 -22.82 8.89 -2.75
C VAL A 36 -21.54 8.17 -2.37
N LEU A 37 -20.49 8.93 -2.05
CA LEU A 37 -19.22 8.38 -1.55
C LEU A 37 -18.55 9.28 -0.49
N ALA A 38 -19.26 10.28 0.03
CA ALA A 38 -18.80 11.07 1.16
C ALA A 38 -19.37 10.48 2.46
N GLY A 39 -18.80 9.36 2.93
CA GLY A 39 -19.29 8.77 4.18
C GLY A 39 -18.57 7.54 4.71
N ILE A 40 -17.60 6.98 3.99
CA ILE A 40 -16.77 5.91 4.56
C ILE A 40 -15.63 6.60 5.32
N SER A 41 -15.81 6.78 6.62
CA SER A 41 -14.71 7.07 7.53
C SER A 41 -13.71 5.92 7.41
N LEU A 42 -12.62 6.15 6.65
CA LEU A 42 -11.46 5.26 6.64
C LEU A 42 -10.94 5.22 8.08
N ARG A 43 -11.04 4.05 8.71
CA ARG A 43 -10.36 3.81 9.99
C ARG A 43 -8.86 3.98 9.73
N GLY A 44 -8.27 5.06 10.24
CA GLY A 44 -6.82 5.19 10.31
C GLY A 44 -6.25 4.07 11.18
N LEU A 45 -5.08 3.56 10.81
CA LEU A 45 -4.40 2.53 11.60
C LEU A 45 -3.94 3.13 12.92
N LYS A 46 -4.08 2.38 14.02
CA LYS A 46 -3.67 2.81 15.36
C LYS A 46 -2.23 2.39 15.62
N THR A 47 -1.48 3.23 16.32
CA THR A 47 -0.15 2.89 16.86
C THR A 47 -0.28 2.31 18.26
N PHE A 48 0.67 1.45 18.63
CA PHE A 48 0.70 0.72 19.89
C PHE A 48 1.93 1.12 20.72
N THR A 49 1.79 1.09 22.04
CA THR A 49 2.85 1.44 23.00
C THR A 49 3.02 0.33 24.02
N LEU A 50 4.22 0.22 24.59
CA LEU A 50 4.52 -0.76 25.63
C LEU A 50 3.71 -0.44 26.90
N PRO A 51 2.82 -1.33 27.37
CA PRO A 51 2.07 -1.12 28.60
C PRO A 51 2.96 -1.38 29.81
N ASP A 52 2.89 -0.51 30.82
CA ASP A 52 3.59 -0.73 32.07
C ASP A 52 3.00 -1.92 32.85
N LEU A 53 3.86 -2.61 33.60
CA LEU A 53 3.43 -3.69 34.48
C LEU A 53 2.76 -3.12 35.74
N PRO A 54 1.65 -3.74 36.22
CA PRO A 54 0.99 -3.32 37.45
C PRO A 54 1.72 -3.77 38.73
N TYR A 55 2.91 -4.37 38.59
CA TYR A 55 3.73 -4.89 39.67
C TYR A 55 5.23 -4.76 39.34
N ASP A 56 6.07 -4.84 40.37
CA ASP A 56 7.53 -4.82 40.20
C ASP A 56 8.04 -6.12 39.55
N TYR A 57 9.15 -6.05 38.82
CA TYR A 57 9.71 -7.20 38.11
C TYR A 57 9.97 -8.41 39.02
N GLY A 58 10.34 -8.21 40.29
CA GLY A 58 10.60 -9.30 41.25
C GLY A 58 9.36 -9.86 41.95
N ALA A 59 8.16 -9.33 41.70
CA ALA A 59 6.96 -9.69 42.48
C ALA A 59 6.51 -11.16 42.31
N LEU A 60 7.03 -11.87 41.30
CA LEU A 60 6.67 -13.25 40.99
C LEU A 60 7.73 -14.28 41.46
N GLU A 61 8.74 -13.84 42.21
CA GLU A 61 9.75 -14.76 42.74
C GLU A 61 9.20 -15.63 43.88
N PRO A 62 9.66 -16.91 44.00
CA PRO A 62 10.71 -17.57 43.21
C PRO A 62 10.22 -18.25 41.92
N ALA A 63 8.92 -18.15 41.59
CA ALA A 63 8.34 -18.85 40.45
C ALA A 63 8.87 -18.33 39.10
N ILE A 64 9.05 -17.02 38.98
CA ILE A 64 9.65 -16.38 37.80
C ILE A 64 10.69 -15.37 38.28
N SER A 65 11.91 -15.48 37.77
CA SER A 65 12.98 -14.53 38.09
C SER A 65 12.65 -13.13 37.59
N GLY A 66 12.91 -12.11 38.43
CA GLY A 66 12.69 -10.72 38.04
C GLY A 66 13.54 -10.26 36.85
N GLU A 67 14.73 -10.84 36.67
CA GLU A 67 15.58 -10.56 35.52
C GLU A 67 14.95 -11.03 34.21
N ILE A 68 14.31 -12.21 34.22
CA ILE A 68 13.58 -12.73 33.06
C ILE A 68 12.38 -11.82 32.75
N MET A 69 11.63 -11.40 33.77
CA MET A 69 10.50 -10.48 33.58
C MET A 69 10.94 -9.15 32.96
N ARG A 70 12.06 -8.60 33.42
CA ARG A 70 12.63 -7.36 32.89
C ARG A 70 13.05 -7.50 31.43
N LEU A 71 13.78 -8.58 31.10
CA LEU A 71 14.19 -8.85 29.71
C LEU A 71 12.99 -9.11 28.81
N HIS A 72 12.02 -9.89 29.28
CA HIS A 72 10.80 -10.18 28.54
C HIS A 72 10.00 -8.91 28.21
N HIS A 73 9.79 -8.05 29.21
CA HIS A 73 9.04 -6.81 29.03
C HIS A 73 9.81 -5.79 28.17
N GLN A 74 11.02 -5.41 28.59
CA GLN A 74 11.73 -4.27 27.99
C GLN A 74 12.40 -4.61 26.66
N LYS A 75 12.67 -5.88 26.38
CA LYS A 75 13.28 -6.30 25.11
C LYS A 75 12.25 -6.97 24.22
N HIS A 76 11.73 -8.14 24.61
CA HIS A 76 10.90 -8.94 23.71
C HIS A 76 9.57 -8.24 23.39
N HIS A 77 8.79 -7.84 24.40
CA HIS A 77 7.52 -7.16 24.17
C HIS A 77 7.71 -5.82 23.43
N GLN A 78 8.71 -5.03 23.83
CA GLN A 78 9.05 -3.79 23.13
C GLN A 78 9.39 -4.02 21.65
N THR A 79 10.16 -5.07 21.32
CA THR A 79 10.49 -5.40 19.93
C THR A 79 9.24 -5.77 19.13
N TYR A 80 8.32 -6.55 19.69
CA TYR A 80 7.06 -6.88 18.99
C TYR A 80 6.25 -5.62 18.67
N ILE A 81 6.12 -4.70 19.63
CA ILE A 81 5.38 -3.45 19.42
C ILE A 81 6.04 -2.59 18.35
N THR A 82 7.37 -2.41 18.40
CA THR A 82 8.10 -1.64 17.39
C THR A 82 7.92 -2.22 15.99
N ASN A 83 8.05 -3.54 15.84
CA ASN A 83 7.90 -4.21 14.55
C ASN A 83 6.45 -4.20 14.05
N TYR A 84 5.48 -4.32 14.96
CA TYR A 84 4.06 -4.26 14.63
C TYR A 84 3.69 -2.89 14.10
N ASN A 85 4.09 -1.81 14.77
CA ASN A 85 3.87 -0.45 14.30
C ASN A 85 4.50 -0.21 12.93
N ALA A 86 5.75 -0.65 12.73
CA ALA A 86 6.42 -0.53 11.43
C ALA A 86 5.70 -1.32 10.31
N ALA A 87 5.07 -2.45 10.63
CA ALA A 87 4.26 -3.20 9.67
C ALA A 87 2.95 -2.49 9.34
N LEU A 88 2.31 -1.83 10.32
CA LEU A 88 1.12 -1.02 10.11
C LEU A 88 1.39 0.22 9.25
N GLU A 89 2.49 0.93 9.48
CA GLU A 89 2.90 2.05 8.64
C GLU A 89 3.05 1.63 7.18
N LYS A 90 3.74 0.50 6.93
CA LYS A 90 3.89 -0.07 5.58
C LYS A 90 2.55 -0.53 5.00
N LEU A 91 1.64 -1.02 5.82
CA LEU A 91 0.31 -1.42 5.38
C LEU A 91 -0.48 -0.21 4.89
N GLU A 92 -0.46 0.88 5.65
CA GLU A 92 -1.13 2.12 5.26
C GLU A 92 -0.57 2.66 3.94
N GLU A 93 0.75 2.67 3.77
CA GLU A 93 1.36 3.06 2.51
C GLU A 93 0.94 2.16 1.33
N ALA A 94 0.93 0.84 1.54
CA ALA A 94 0.55 -0.12 0.50
C ALA A 94 -0.93 0.04 0.11
N MET A 95 -1.81 0.29 1.08
CA MET A 95 -3.23 0.57 0.86
C MET A 95 -3.42 1.87 0.07
N GLN A 96 -2.67 2.94 0.40
CA GLN A 96 -2.72 4.21 -0.34
C GLN A 96 -2.24 4.07 -1.79
N LYS A 97 -1.24 3.22 -2.02
CA LYS A 97 -0.69 2.93 -3.36
C LYS A 97 -1.54 1.92 -4.15
N GLY A 98 -2.51 1.25 -3.51
CA GLY A 98 -3.29 0.16 -4.11
C GLY A 98 -2.47 -1.12 -4.36
N ASP A 99 -1.31 -1.27 -3.72
CA ASP A 99 -0.42 -2.41 -3.87
C ASP A 99 -0.90 -3.61 -3.05
N SER A 100 -1.78 -4.40 -3.67
CA SER A 100 -2.35 -5.59 -3.05
C SER A 100 -1.31 -6.69 -2.79
N SER A 101 -0.21 -6.73 -3.54
CA SER A 101 0.86 -7.72 -3.33
C SER A 101 1.55 -7.46 -2.00
N THR A 102 1.94 -6.21 -1.75
CA THR A 102 2.58 -5.82 -0.49
C THR A 102 1.65 -6.00 0.70
N VAL A 103 0.36 -5.69 0.57
CA VAL A 103 -0.65 -5.95 1.61
C VAL A 103 -0.67 -7.43 2.01
N VAL A 104 -0.66 -8.35 1.04
CA VAL A 104 -0.63 -9.80 1.33
C VAL A 104 0.68 -10.22 2.00
N HIS A 105 1.83 -9.69 1.56
CA HIS A 105 3.12 -10.01 2.16
C HIS A 105 3.24 -9.53 3.62
N LEU A 106 2.63 -8.40 3.96
CA LEU A 106 2.64 -7.85 5.32
C LEU A 106 1.81 -8.66 6.31
N GLN A 107 0.86 -9.48 5.84
CA GLN A 107 -0.02 -10.29 6.69
C GLN A 107 0.76 -11.11 7.73
N SER A 108 1.86 -11.76 7.32
CA SER A 108 2.68 -12.59 8.20
C SER A 108 3.32 -11.76 9.32
N ALA A 109 3.88 -10.60 8.97
CA ALA A 109 4.52 -9.70 9.93
C ALA A 109 3.52 -9.13 10.94
N ILE A 110 2.32 -8.75 10.47
CA ILE A 110 1.25 -8.24 11.33
C ILE A 110 0.78 -9.34 12.29
N LYS A 111 0.53 -10.56 11.78
CA LYS A 111 0.13 -11.70 12.61
C LYS A 111 1.18 -12.06 13.65
N PHE A 112 2.45 -12.14 13.24
CA PHE A 112 3.53 -12.56 14.15
C PHE A 112 3.77 -11.57 15.29
N ASN A 113 3.79 -10.28 14.99
CA ASN A 113 4.08 -9.26 16.00
C ASN A 113 2.82 -8.84 16.79
N GLY A 114 1.62 -8.98 16.21
CA GLY A 114 0.36 -8.62 16.84
C GLY A 114 -0.26 -9.72 17.71
N GLY A 115 0.04 -11.00 17.43
CA GLY A 115 -0.58 -12.16 18.09
C GLY A 115 -1.84 -12.65 17.38
#